data_AF-A0A1Y1XTR4-F1
#
_entry.id   AF-A0A1Y1XTR4-F1
#
_cell.length_a   1.000
_cell.length_b   1.000
_cell.length_c   1.000
_cell.angle_alpha   90.00
_cell.angle_beta   90.00
_cell.angle_gamma   90.00
#
_symmetry.space_group_name_H-M   'P 1'
#
loop_
_entity.id
_entity.type
_entity.pdbx_description
1 polymer ?
#
loop_
_entity_poly.entity_id
_entity_poly.type
_entity_poly.pdbx_seq_one_letter_code
_entity_poly.pdbx_strand_id
1 'polypeptide(L)' 'LPPKDRPFPCTHCSRSFTRKYDLERHERLHTGDKPYKCAFCHKSFTRVDARQRH' A
#
# COMPACT_ATOMS: atom_id res chain seq x y z
N LEU A 1 -9.06 -26.00 -7.07
CA LEU A 1 -8.57 -24.60 -7.08
C LEU A 1 -7.13 -24.62 -6.60
N PRO A 2 -6.16 -24.10 -7.36
CA PRO A 2 -4.80 -23.99 -6.85
C PRO A 2 -4.80 -23.13 -5.58
N PRO A 3 -3.94 -23.42 -4.59
CA PRO A 3 -3.76 -22.54 -3.44
C PRO A 3 -3.57 -21.11 -3.94
N LYS A 4 -4.26 -20.14 -3.33
CA LYS A 4 -3.91 -18.73 -3.54
C LYS A 4 -2.58 -18.52 -2.85
N ASP A 5 -1.49 -18.86 -3.54
CA ASP A 5 -0.15 -18.58 -3.07
C ASP A 5 -0.01 -17.08 -2.90
N ARG A 6 0.52 -16.71 -1.74
CA ARG A 6 0.80 -15.33 -1.36
C ARG A 6 2.28 -15.25 -1.01
N PRO A 7 3.15 -15.32 -2.02
CA PRO A 7 4.59 -15.44 -1.81
C PRO A 7 5.23 -14.17 -1.25
N PHE A 8 4.47 -13.08 -1.10
CA PHE A 8 4.95 -11.80 -0.60
C PHE A 8 4.42 -11.53 0.82
N PRO A 9 5.08 -12.07 1.87
CA PRO A 9 4.74 -11.76 3.27
C PRO A 9 5.21 -10.37 3.66
N CYS A 10 4.43 -9.70 4.52
CA CYS A 10 4.84 -8.48 5.18
C CYS A 10 5.78 -8.80 6.35
N THR A 11 6.81 -7.99 6.54
CA THR A 11 7.78 -8.13 7.64
C THR A 11 7.27 -7.51 8.95
N HIS A 12 6.29 -6.61 8.87
CA HIS A 12 5.74 -5.88 10.02
C HIS A 12 4.43 -6.49 10.57
N CYS A 13 3.78 -7.39 9.83
CA CYS A 13 2.56 -8.08 10.28
C CYS A 13 2.35 -9.41 9.55
N SER A 14 1.42 -10.24 10.02
CA SER A 14 1.16 -11.58 9.46
C SER A 14 0.38 -11.59 8.13
N ARG A 15 0.34 -10.46 7.39
CA ARG A 15 -0.35 -10.39 6.09
C ARG A 15 0.60 -10.80 4.97
N SER A 16 0.07 -11.60 4.04
CA SER A 16 0.76 -11.92 2.79
C SER A 16 -0.08 -11.50 1.58
N PHE A 17 0.61 -11.21 0.49
CA PHE A 17 0.04 -10.69 -0.75
C PHE A 17 0.42 -11.59 -1.94
N THR A 18 -0.45 -11.61 -2.95
CA THR A 18 -0.20 -12.36 -4.19
C THR A 18 0.74 -11.62 -5.13
N ARG A 19 0.87 -10.30 -5.00
CA ARG A 19 1.71 -9.46 -5.86
C ARG A 19 2.61 -8.56 -5.04
N LYS A 20 3.86 -8.36 -5.50
CA LYS A 20 4.85 -7.53 -4.83
C LYS A 20 4.38 -6.08 -4.63
N TYR A 21 3.78 -5.47 -5.67
CA TYR A 21 3.31 -4.08 -5.56
C TYR A 21 2.20 -3.91 -4.51
N ASP A 22 1.40 -4.94 -4.23
CA ASP A 22 0.37 -4.89 -3.19
C ASP A 22 1.02 -4.91 -1.80
N LEU A 23 2.11 -5.67 -1.63
CA LEU A 23 2.94 -5.67 -0.42
C LEU A 23 3.62 -4.30 -0.23
N GLU A 24 4.32 -3.79 -1.25
CA GLU A 24 5.02 -2.48 -1.15
C GLU A 24 4.04 -1.35 -0.79
N ARG A 25 2.85 -1.35 -1.39
CA ARG A 25 1.79 -0.39 -1.03
C ARG A 25 1.30 -0.58 0.40
N HIS A 26 1.23 -1.81 0.87
CA HIS A 26 0.83 -2.12 2.24
C HIS A 26 1.91 -1.67 3.26
N GLU A 27 3.19 -1.85 2.95
CA GLU A 27 4.30 -1.43 3.81
C GLU A 27 4.32 0.08 4.07
N ARG A 28 3.85 0.89 3.12
CA ARG A 28 3.64 2.34 3.32
C ARG A 28 2.73 2.67 4.50
N LEU A 29 1.84 1.76 4.89
CA LEU A 29 1.00 1.93 6.09
C LEU A 29 1.79 1.78 7.38
N HIS A 30 2.86 0.99 7.38
CA HIS A 30 3.75 0.80 8.53
C HIS A 30 4.77 1.92 8.64
N THR A 31 5.37 2.33 7.52
CA THR A 31 6.38 3.40 7.50
C THR A 31 5.77 4.80 7.57
N GLY A 32 4.48 4.93 7.30
CA GLY A 32 3.82 6.22 7.17
C GLY A 32 4.16 6.94 5.86
N ASP A 33 4.82 6.28 4.91
CA ASP A 33 5.18 6.85 3.62
C ASP A 33 3.91 7.24 2.82
N LYS A 34 3.85 8.51 2.44
CA LYS A 34 2.71 9.12 1.74
C LYS A 34 3.21 9.93 0.55
N PRO A 35 3.62 9.26 -0.54
CA PRO A 35 4.25 9.92 -1.68
C PRO A 35 3.26 10.77 -2.48
N TYR A 36 1.95 10.54 -2.33
CA TYR A 36 0.94 11.22 -3.12
C TYR A 36 0.40 12.44 -2.39
N LYS A 37 1.03 13.59 -2.61
CA LYS A 37 0.58 14.87 -2.09
C LYS A 37 -0.48 15.51 -3.00
N CYS A 38 -1.54 16.05 -2.42
CA CYS A 38 -2.48 16.92 -3.11
C CYS A 38 -1.83 18.30 -3.34
N ALA A 39 -1.89 18.80 -4.58
CA ALA A 39 -1.30 20.09 -4.93
C ALA A 39 -2.04 21.28 -4.31
N PHE A 40 -3.34 21.13 -3.98
CA PHE A 40 -4.18 22.23 -3.50
C PHE A 40 -4.21 22.33 -1.97
N CYS A 41 -4.48 21.22 -1.28
CA CYS A 41 -4.62 21.20 0.18
C CYS A 41 -3.40 20.65 0.91
N HIS A 42 -2.36 20.22 0.17
CA HIS A 42 -1.11 19.66 0.69
C HIS A 42 -1.24 18.40 1.56
N LYS A 43 -2.43 17.79 1.64
CA LYS A 43 -2.62 16.49 2.29
C LYS A 43 -1.87 15.40 1.53
N SER A 44 -1.21 14.52 2.27
CA SER A 44 -0.44 13.39 1.72
C SER A 44 -1.19 12.08 1.90
N PHE A 45 -1.14 11.23 0.88
CA PHE A 45 -1.85 9.95 0.81
C PHE A 45 -0.88 8.81 0.45
N THR A 46 -1.21 7.60 0.91
CA THR A 46 -0.45 6.37 0.62
C THR A 46 -0.76 5.80 -0.77
N ARG A 47 -1.86 6.26 -1.40
CA ARG A 47 -2.35 5.80 -2.70
C ARG A 47 -2.83 6.95 -3.59
N VAL A 48 -2.65 6.81 -4.92
CA VAL A 48 -3.12 7.78 -5.92
C VAL A 48 -4.63 7.91 -5.90
N ASP A 49 -5.36 6.80 -5.83
CA ASP A 49 -6.82 6.81 -5.85
C ASP A 49 -7.41 7.46 -4.60
N ALA A 50 -6.77 7.28 -3.45
CA ALA A 50 -7.13 8.02 -2.23
C ALA A 50 -6.93 9.54 -2.41
N ARG A 51 -5.82 9.96 -3.02
CA ARG A 51 -5.60 11.38 -3.38
C ARG A 51 -6.59 11.86 -4.44
N GLN A 52 -7.07 11.03 -5.35
CA GLN A 52 -8.02 11.48 -6.38
C GLN A 52 -9.44 11.68 -5.84
N ARG A 53 -9.82 10.94 -4.80
CA ARG A 53 -11.19 10.96 -4.23
C ARG A 53 -11.34 11.83 -2.98
N HIS A 54 -10.25 12.28 -2.38
CA HIS A 54 -10.28 13.16 -1.20
C HIS A 54 -10.74 14.58 -1.56
#